data_AF-A0A2H0DWS9-F1
#
_entry.id   AF-A0A2H0DWS9-F1
#
_cell.length_a   1.000
_cell.length_b   1.000
_cell.length_c   1.000
_cell.angle_alpha   90.00
_cell.angle_beta   90.00
_cell.angle_gamma   90.00
#
_symmetry.space_group_name_H-M   'P 1'
#
loop_
_entity.id
_entity.type
_entity.pdbx_description
1 polymer ?
#
loop_
_entity_poly.entity_id
_entity_poly.type
_entity_poly.pdbx_seq_one_letter_code
_entity_poly.pdbx_strand_id
1 'polypeptide(L)'
;MKNENEKKSFIKALIDRLDNLTRVPSKVYFNFPSPHFDISDQETVLVELKKKKLISSYRWSDGDFVITRPSRIGLWEYWQWLNLEPVPEQKLVDSRIVFNEETGDITQGEKVCPITINTNQYFLCKALFAVPFGTPVMEIDIMEAADLARREPKRSIRDARLAVNKKIKEKFGIDEFICWKKQRAWIKK
;
A
#
# COMPACT_ATOMS: atom_id res chain seq x y z
N MET A 1 -17.62 18.98 4.98
CA MET A 1 -17.92 20.32 5.57
C MET A 1 -17.25 21.36 4.67
N LYS A 2 -17.84 22.54 4.42
CA LYS A 2 -17.20 23.52 3.51
C LYS A 2 -15.81 23.99 3.97
N ASN A 3 -15.49 23.85 5.27
CA ASN A 3 -14.23 24.29 5.86
C ASN A 3 -13.59 23.23 6.77
N GLU A 4 -13.04 22.16 6.19
CA GLU A 4 -12.37 21.09 6.97
C GLU A 4 -11.14 21.59 7.75
N ASN A 5 -10.41 22.56 7.21
CA ASN A 5 -9.28 23.18 7.90
C ASN A 5 -9.71 24.02 9.11
N GLU A 6 -10.83 24.75 9.00
CA GLU A 6 -11.40 25.50 10.12
C GLU A 6 -11.90 24.56 11.21
N LYS A 7 -12.51 23.41 10.85
CA LYS A 7 -12.87 22.36 11.81
C LYS A 7 -11.65 21.86 12.59
N LYS A 8 -10.55 21.55 11.90
CA LYS A 8 -9.30 21.12 12.56
C LYS A 8 -8.77 22.20 13.50
N SER A 9 -8.85 23.47 13.08
CA SER A 9 -8.40 24.63 13.85
C SER A 9 -9.27 24.87 15.09
N PHE A 10 -10.60 24.76 14.96
CA PHE A 10 -11.55 24.83 16.06
C PHE A 10 -11.25 23.77 17.13
N ILE A 11 -11.08 22.51 16.72
CA ILE A 11 -10.80 21.40 17.65
C ILE A 11 -9.44 21.63 18.32
N LYS A 12 -8.42 22.10 17.58
CA LYS A 12 -7.11 22.43 18.12
C LYS A 12 -7.18 23.53 19.17
N ALA A 13 -7.88 24.62 18.87
CA ALA A 13 -8.07 25.74 19.80
C ALA A 13 -8.82 25.30 21.07
N LEU A 14 -9.79 24.38 20.97
CA LEU A 14 -10.47 23.80 22.12
C LEU A 14 -9.50 22.96 22.97
N ILE A 15 -8.64 22.14 22.34
CA ILE A 15 -7.59 21.38 23.05
C ILE A 15 -6.63 22.32 23.76
N ASP A 16 -6.13 23.35 23.08
CA ASP A 16 -5.17 24.30 23.66
C ASP A 16 -5.80 25.05 24.85
N ARG A 17 -7.10 25.35 24.76
CA ARG A 17 -7.85 25.91 25.89
C ARG A 17 -7.91 24.95 27.09
N LEU A 18 -8.08 23.65 26.85
CA LEU A 18 -8.07 22.63 27.89
C LEU A 18 -6.68 22.40 28.48
N ASP A 19 -5.64 22.46 27.66
CA ASP A 19 -4.25 22.29 28.06
C ASP A 19 -3.76 23.41 28.98
N ASN A 20 -4.26 24.63 28.78
CA ASN A 20 -3.99 25.78 29.64
C ASN A 20 -4.70 25.72 31.00
N LEU A 21 -5.54 24.73 31.26
CA LEU A 21 -6.23 24.54 32.54
C LEU A 21 -5.49 23.52 33.40
N THR A 22 -5.19 23.89 34.65
CA THR A 22 -4.42 23.07 35.60
C THR A 22 -5.12 21.78 36.04
N ARG A 23 -6.43 21.67 35.82
CA ARG A 23 -7.25 20.48 36.09
C ARG A 23 -8.24 20.29 34.95
N VAL A 24 -8.63 19.04 34.68
CA VAL A 24 -9.66 18.73 33.68
C VAL A 24 -10.98 19.38 34.12
N PRO A 25 -11.46 20.40 33.38
CA PRO A 25 -12.63 21.15 33.79
C PRO A 25 -13.91 20.35 33.55
N SER A 26 -14.87 20.42 34.48
CA SER A 26 -16.19 19.85 34.28
C SER A 26 -17.00 20.61 33.21
N LYS A 27 -16.67 21.89 32.99
CA LYS A 27 -17.27 22.78 31.99
C LYS A 27 -16.24 23.76 31.43
N VAL A 28 -16.31 24.06 30.15
CA VAL A 28 -15.47 25.05 29.46
C VAL A 28 -16.35 26.00 28.66
N TYR A 29 -16.04 27.30 28.77
CA TYR A 29 -16.59 28.34 27.91
C TYR A 29 -15.65 28.52 26.73
N PHE A 30 -16.18 28.37 25.53
CA PHE A 30 -15.38 28.39 24.31
C PHE A 30 -16.15 29.02 23.16
N ASN A 31 -15.50 29.94 22.47
CA ASN A 31 -15.94 30.50 21.21
C ASN A 31 -14.72 30.64 20.30
N PHE A 32 -14.90 30.35 19.02
CA PHE A 32 -13.85 30.40 18.02
C PHE A 32 -14.20 31.44 16.95
N PRO A 33 -13.79 32.70 17.14
CA PRO A 33 -14.09 33.75 16.17
C PRO A 33 -13.24 33.55 14.91
N SER A 34 -13.85 33.05 13.83
CA SER A 34 -13.21 32.96 12.52
C SER A 34 -14.13 33.52 11.42
N PRO A 35 -13.61 34.32 10.47
CA PRO A 35 -14.42 34.98 9.43
C PRO A 35 -15.16 34.01 8.51
N HIS A 36 -14.68 32.77 8.43
CA HIS A 36 -15.22 31.71 7.57
C HIS A 36 -15.77 30.54 8.38
N PHE A 37 -16.00 30.74 9.68
CA PHE A 37 -16.48 29.70 10.57
C PHE A 37 -17.48 30.27 11.57
N ASP A 38 -18.74 30.29 11.16
CA ASP A 38 -19.80 30.92 11.93
C ASP A 38 -20.26 30.04 13.11
N ILE A 39 -21.22 30.55 13.89
CA ILE A 39 -21.76 29.83 15.06
C ILE A 39 -22.45 28.52 14.65
N SER A 40 -23.07 28.47 13.48
CA SER A 40 -23.75 27.27 12.95
C SER A 40 -22.73 26.17 12.57
N ASP A 41 -21.60 26.57 11.98
CA ASP A 41 -20.48 25.68 11.68
C ASP A 41 -19.83 25.13 12.96
N GLN A 42 -19.62 25.99 13.96
CA GLN A 42 -19.14 25.59 15.29
C GLN A 42 -20.09 24.60 15.97
N GLU A 43 -21.40 24.88 15.92
CA GLU A 43 -22.43 23.97 16.45
C GLU A 43 -22.39 22.61 15.75
N THR A 44 -22.23 22.59 14.42
CA THR A 44 -22.11 21.35 13.64
C THR A 44 -20.94 20.49 14.13
N VAL A 45 -19.79 21.10 14.43
CA VAL A 45 -18.65 20.38 15.01
C VAL A 45 -18.97 19.87 16.41
N LEU A 46 -19.62 20.67 17.26
CA LEU A 46 -20.02 20.25 18.61
C LEU A 46 -21.02 19.08 18.59
N VAL A 47 -21.97 19.05 17.65
CA VAL A 47 -22.85 17.90 17.41
C VAL A 47 -22.04 16.65 17.10
N GLU A 48 -21.03 16.76 16.25
CA GLU A 48 -20.17 15.63 15.90
C GLU A 48 -19.35 15.15 17.10
N LEU A 49 -18.72 16.07 17.84
CA LEU A 49 -17.96 15.74 19.05
C LEU A 49 -18.85 15.04 20.09
N LYS A 50 -20.11 15.49 20.25
CA LYS A 50 -21.09 14.83 21.12
C LYS A 50 -21.45 13.43 20.65
N LYS A 51 -21.71 13.23 19.34
CA LYS A 51 -21.99 11.90 18.77
C LYS A 51 -20.83 10.93 18.98
N LYS A 52 -19.60 11.42 18.89
CA LYS A 52 -18.37 10.65 19.16
C LYS A 52 -18.06 10.49 20.65
N LYS A 53 -18.93 10.97 21.55
CA LYS A 53 -18.77 10.94 23.01
C LYS A 53 -17.50 11.63 23.51
N LEU A 54 -16.98 12.60 22.76
CA LEU A 54 -15.81 13.40 23.13
C LEU A 54 -16.18 14.56 24.06
N ILE A 55 -17.45 14.95 24.05
CA ILE A 55 -18.07 15.89 25.00
C ILE A 55 -19.39 15.30 25.48
N SER A 56 -19.87 15.67 26.66
CA SER A 56 -21.14 15.17 27.19
C SER A 56 -22.33 15.99 26.66
N SER A 57 -22.21 17.31 26.66
CA SER A 57 -23.21 18.24 26.13
C SER A 57 -22.58 19.59 25.82
N TYR A 58 -23.31 20.42 25.08
CA TYR A 58 -22.99 21.82 24.86
C TYR A 58 -24.27 22.66 24.90
N ARG A 59 -24.14 23.95 25.19
CA ARG A 59 -25.21 24.96 25.04
C ARG A 59 -24.61 26.32 24.74
N TRP A 60 -25.33 27.18 24.03
CA TRP A 60 -24.96 28.58 23.86
C TRP A 60 -25.36 29.39 25.10
N SER A 61 -24.45 30.21 25.64
CA SER A 61 -24.70 31.10 26.79
C SER A 61 -23.77 32.31 26.69
N ASP A 62 -24.32 33.52 26.75
CA ASP A 62 -23.55 34.76 26.90
C ASP A 62 -22.40 34.94 25.89
N GLY A 63 -22.62 34.52 24.63
CA GLY A 63 -21.64 34.67 23.56
C GLY A 63 -20.60 33.54 23.46
N ASP A 64 -20.69 32.52 24.32
CA ASP A 64 -19.83 31.35 24.33
C ASP A 64 -20.61 30.03 24.28
N PHE A 65 -19.98 28.97 23.76
CA PHE A 65 -20.43 27.60 23.98
C PHE A 65 -19.95 27.09 25.33
N VAL A 66 -20.90 26.67 26.16
CA VAL A 66 -20.63 25.97 27.42
C VAL A 66 -20.56 24.48 27.15
N ILE A 67 -19.34 23.96 27.02
CA ILE A 67 -19.03 22.56 26.71
C ILE A 67 -18.82 21.80 28.02
N THR A 68 -19.55 20.70 28.23
CA THR A 68 -19.47 19.90 29.47
C THR A 68 -18.68 18.62 29.29
N ARG A 69 -17.84 18.32 30.30
CA ARG A 69 -16.95 17.14 30.36
C ARG A 69 -16.21 16.85 29.05
N PRO A 70 -15.44 17.81 28.51
CA PRO A 70 -14.62 17.55 27.34
C PRO A 70 -13.52 16.52 27.65
N SER A 71 -13.42 15.48 26.82
CA SER A 71 -12.37 14.46 26.91
C SER A 71 -11.10 14.97 26.28
N ARG A 72 -10.13 15.38 27.11
CA ARG A 72 -8.83 15.90 26.63
C ARG A 72 -8.12 14.91 25.70
N ILE A 73 -8.00 13.65 26.12
CA ILE A 73 -7.35 12.58 25.35
C ILE A 73 -8.15 12.31 24.06
N GLY A 74 -9.46 12.12 24.17
CA GLY A 74 -10.29 11.78 23.01
C GLY A 74 -10.34 12.89 21.97
N LEU A 75 -10.33 14.17 22.39
CA LEU A 75 -10.24 15.30 21.47
C LEU A 75 -8.89 15.32 20.74
N TRP A 76 -7.80 15.02 21.44
CA TRP A 76 -6.46 14.97 20.86
C TRP A 76 -6.31 13.82 19.85
N GLU A 77 -6.72 12.60 20.21
CA GLU A 77 -6.74 11.44 19.30
C GLU A 77 -7.59 11.70 18.06
N TYR A 78 -8.78 12.29 18.25
CA TYR A 78 -9.65 12.64 17.15
C TYR A 78 -9.04 13.73 16.25
N TRP A 79 -8.38 14.73 16.83
CA TRP A 79 -7.65 15.74 16.07
C TRP A 79 -6.49 15.13 15.28
N GLN A 80 -5.73 14.21 15.87
CA GLN A 80 -4.68 13.47 15.15
C GLN A 80 -5.27 12.66 13.99
N TRP A 81 -6.38 11.97 14.21
CA TRP A 81 -7.03 11.20 13.16
C TRP A 81 -7.47 12.08 11.98
N LEU A 82 -7.96 13.30 12.24
CA LEU A 82 -8.28 14.27 11.19
C LEU A 82 -7.03 14.79 10.43
N ASN A 83 -5.84 14.67 11.01
CA ASN A 83 -4.57 15.11 10.42
C ASN A 83 -3.73 13.96 9.85
N LEU A 84 -4.16 12.70 10.02
CA LEU A 84 -3.55 11.59 9.31
C LEU A 84 -3.85 11.77 7.83
N GLU A 85 -2.80 12.04 7.05
CA GLU A 85 -2.84 11.72 5.63
C GLU A 85 -3.11 10.20 5.51
N PRO A 86 -3.92 9.75 4.53
CA PRO A 86 -4.13 8.34 4.33
C PRO A 86 -2.76 7.68 4.17
N VAL A 87 -2.41 6.83 5.14
CA VAL A 87 -1.19 6.02 5.06
C VAL A 87 -1.28 5.28 3.74
N PRO A 88 -0.32 5.44 2.80
CA PRO A 88 -0.35 4.70 1.56
C PRO A 88 -0.39 3.22 1.94
N GLU A 89 -1.44 2.52 1.50
CA GLU A 89 -1.63 1.11 1.76
C GLU A 89 -0.30 0.39 1.50
N GLN A 90 0.32 -0.15 2.56
CA GLN A 90 1.42 -1.08 2.39
C GLN A 90 0.81 -2.33 1.75
N LYS A 91 0.88 -2.39 0.41
CA LYS A 91 0.55 -3.60 -0.34
C LYS A 91 1.36 -4.73 0.29
N LEU A 92 0.67 -5.76 0.77
CA LEU A 92 1.28 -7.04 1.11
C LEU A 92 2.16 -7.43 -0.08
N VAL A 93 3.48 -7.34 0.09
CA VAL A 93 4.44 -7.72 -0.93
C VAL A 93 4.29 -9.23 -1.08
N ASP A 94 3.52 -9.66 -2.09
CA ASP A 94 3.47 -11.05 -2.48
C ASP A 94 4.89 -11.46 -2.88
N SER A 95 5.53 -12.27 -2.04
CA SER A 95 6.90 -12.72 -2.23
C SER A 95 7.01 -13.79 -3.33
N ARG A 96 5.87 -14.22 -3.87
CA ARG A 96 5.80 -15.21 -4.96
C ARG A 96 6.37 -14.61 -6.24
N ILE A 97 7.27 -15.36 -6.85
CA ILE A 97 7.79 -15.06 -8.17
C ILE A 97 6.77 -15.57 -9.17
N VAL A 98 6.24 -14.70 -10.03
CA VAL A 98 5.26 -15.05 -11.06
C VAL A 98 5.76 -14.64 -12.43
N PHE A 99 5.30 -15.34 -13.47
CA PHE A 99 5.60 -15.04 -14.87
C PHE A 99 4.32 -14.65 -15.60
N ASN A 100 4.32 -13.48 -16.23
CA ASN A 100 3.23 -13.04 -17.09
C ASN A 100 3.53 -13.44 -18.54
N GLU A 101 2.74 -14.35 -19.10
CA GLU A 101 2.93 -14.82 -20.47
C GLU A 101 2.63 -13.77 -21.52
N GLU A 102 1.73 -12.81 -21.26
CA GLU A 102 1.36 -11.77 -22.22
C GLU A 102 2.46 -10.73 -22.40
N THR A 103 3.13 -10.36 -21.30
CA THR A 103 4.20 -9.35 -21.32
C THR A 103 5.60 -9.96 -21.36
N GLY A 104 5.75 -11.22 -20.96
CA GLY A 104 7.03 -11.89 -20.75
C GLY A 104 7.73 -11.48 -19.45
N ASP A 105 7.04 -10.81 -18.52
CA ASP A 105 7.66 -10.32 -17.29
C ASP A 105 7.70 -11.38 -16.18
N ILE A 106 8.86 -11.52 -15.54
CA ILE A 106 8.96 -12.19 -14.24
C ILE A 106 8.86 -11.11 -13.17
N THR A 107 7.96 -11.28 -12.20
CA THR A 107 7.75 -10.30 -11.11
C THR A 107 7.88 -10.96 -9.75
N GLN A 108 8.40 -10.20 -8.78
CA GLN A 108 8.48 -10.58 -7.36
C GLN A 108 8.26 -9.31 -6.53
N GLY A 109 7.10 -9.18 -5.89
CA GLY A 109 6.69 -7.91 -5.30
C GLY A 109 6.69 -6.78 -6.34
N GLU A 110 7.44 -5.71 -6.09
CA GLU A 110 7.56 -4.56 -6.99
C GLU A 110 8.68 -4.69 -8.04
N LYS A 111 9.48 -5.75 -7.96
CA LYS A 111 10.62 -5.96 -8.87
C LYS A 111 10.13 -6.64 -10.15
N VAL A 112 10.51 -6.07 -11.29
CA VAL A 112 10.19 -6.59 -12.63
C VAL A 112 11.47 -6.97 -13.37
N CYS A 113 11.47 -8.18 -13.94
CA CYS A 113 12.52 -8.71 -14.79
C CYS A 113 11.93 -9.05 -16.16
N PRO A 114 12.06 -8.16 -17.16
CA PRO A 114 11.48 -8.36 -18.48
C PRO A 114 12.23 -9.43 -19.28
N ILE A 115 11.49 -10.40 -19.81
CA ILE A 115 11.97 -11.39 -20.77
C ILE A 115 11.32 -11.10 -22.13
N THR A 116 12.15 -10.91 -23.16
CA THR A 116 11.67 -10.63 -24.50
C THR A 116 10.83 -11.80 -25.03
N ILE A 117 9.60 -11.52 -25.44
CA ILE A 117 8.63 -12.49 -25.98
C ILE A 117 9.21 -13.16 -27.25
N ASN A 118 8.77 -14.39 -27.53
CA ASN A 118 9.20 -15.19 -28.71
C ASN A 118 10.70 -15.52 -28.75
N THR A 119 11.41 -15.35 -27.63
CA THR A 119 12.79 -15.82 -27.47
C THR A 119 12.86 -17.15 -26.73
N ASN A 120 13.99 -17.86 -26.83
CA ASN A 120 14.23 -19.08 -26.04
C ASN A 120 14.15 -18.83 -24.54
N GLN A 121 14.47 -17.61 -24.08
CA GLN A 121 14.32 -17.24 -22.68
C GLN A 121 12.84 -17.25 -22.31
N TYR A 122 11.98 -16.69 -23.17
CA TYR A 122 10.53 -16.67 -22.97
C TYR A 122 9.93 -18.08 -22.96
N PHE A 123 10.25 -18.94 -23.94
CA PHE A 123 9.72 -20.31 -23.98
C PHE A 123 10.22 -21.16 -22.80
N LEU A 124 11.48 -20.99 -22.39
CA LEU A 124 12.02 -21.61 -21.19
C LEU A 124 11.23 -21.18 -19.94
N CYS A 125 11.00 -19.88 -19.75
CA CYS A 125 10.23 -19.37 -18.62
C CYS A 125 8.78 -19.88 -18.66
N LYS A 126 8.11 -19.79 -19.81
CA LYS A 126 6.74 -20.27 -20.00
C LYS A 126 6.59 -21.73 -19.57
N ALA A 127 7.46 -22.61 -20.07
CA ALA A 127 7.39 -24.03 -19.75
C ALA A 127 7.67 -24.32 -18.25
N LEU A 128 8.61 -23.60 -17.64
CA LEU A 128 8.99 -23.82 -16.24
C LEU A 128 7.99 -23.25 -15.24
N PHE A 129 7.33 -22.13 -15.56
CA PHE A 129 6.30 -21.53 -14.70
C PHE A 129 4.92 -22.18 -14.87
N ALA A 130 4.69 -22.94 -15.95
CA ALA A 130 3.48 -23.75 -16.15
C ALA A 130 3.41 -24.98 -15.22
N VAL A 131 4.52 -25.35 -14.57
CA VAL A 131 4.61 -26.46 -13.63
C VAL A 131 5.02 -25.98 -12.23
N PRO A 132 4.69 -26.72 -11.15
CA PRO A 132 5.14 -26.36 -9.82
C PRO A 132 6.67 -26.28 -9.70
N PHE A 133 7.19 -25.35 -8.90
CA PHE A 133 8.64 -25.23 -8.67
C PHE A 133 9.22 -26.54 -8.15
N GLY A 134 10.43 -26.88 -8.63
CA GLY A 134 11.09 -28.16 -8.40
C GLY A 134 10.71 -29.27 -9.39
N THR A 135 9.73 -29.05 -10.27
CA THR A 135 9.33 -30.02 -11.30
C THR A 135 10.28 -29.94 -12.50
N PRO A 136 10.97 -31.05 -12.87
CA PRO A 136 11.84 -31.07 -14.04
C PRO A 136 11.05 -31.08 -15.36
N VAL A 137 11.39 -30.19 -16.27
CA VAL A 137 10.87 -30.13 -17.66
C VAL A 137 12.00 -30.51 -18.62
N MET A 138 11.71 -31.30 -19.66
CA MET A 138 12.73 -31.75 -20.61
C MET A 138 13.07 -30.67 -21.64
N GLU A 139 14.34 -30.60 -22.03
CA GLU A 139 14.82 -29.65 -23.05
C GLU A 139 14.04 -29.80 -24.37
N ILE A 140 13.73 -31.03 -24.77
CA ILE A 140 13.00 -31.32 -26.00
C ILE A 140 11.61 -30.67 -25.99
N ASP A 141 10.88 -30.74 -24.87
CA ASP A 141 9.53 -30.19 -24.76
C ASP A 141 9.55 -28.65 -24.88
N ILE A 142 10.59 -28.03 -24.32
CA ILE A 142 10.82 -26.58 -24.39
C ILE A 142 11.21 -26.18 -25.82
N MET A 143 12.04 -26.99 -26.49
CA MET A 143 12.47 -26.76 -27.87
C MET A 143 11.31 -26.93 -28.85
N GLU A 144 10.49 -27.97 -28.72
CA GLU A 144 9.31 -28.17 -29.57
C GLU A 144 8.34 -26.99 -29.46
N ALA A 145 8.08 -26.51 -28.24
CA ALA A 145 7.27 -25.31 -28.02
C ALA A 145 7.87 -24.05 -28.65
N ALA A 146 9.20 -23.91 -28.66
CA ALA A 146 9.90 -22.79 -29.27
C ALA A 146 9.94 -22.88 -30.80
N ASP A 147 10.14 -24.08 -31.35
CA ASP A 147 10.26 -24.35 -32.78
C ASP A 147 8.92 -24.14 -33.51
N LEU A 148 7.79 -24.50 -32.88
CA LEU A 148 6.45 -24.19 -33.39
C LEU A 148 6.19 -22.67 -33.53
N ALA A 149 6.94 -21.84 -32.81
CA ALA A 149 6.70 -20.41 -32.71
C ALA A 149 7.78 -19.53 -33.39
N ARG A 150 8.83 -20.10 -34.01
CA ARG A 150 10.02 -19.35 -34.46
C ARG A 150 10.26 -19.28 -35.97
N ARG A 151 10.88 -18.16 -36.38
CA ARG A 151 11.50 -17.89 -37.70
C ARG A 151 13.04 -17.69 -37.66
N GLU A 152 13.71 -17.77 -36.49
CA GLU A 152 15.13 -17.39 -36.31
C GLU A 152 15.94 -18.31 -35.35
N PRO A 153 17.30 -18.27 -35.34
CA PRO A 153 18.14 -19.47 -35.25
C PRO A 153 18.36 -20.06 -33.84
N LYS A 154 18.77 -21.33 -33.89
CA LYS A 154 19.04 -22.33 -32.83
C LYS A 154 20.01 -21.91 -31.71
N ARG A 155 19.75 -20.83 -30.95
CA ARG A 155 20.43 -20.69 -29.65
C ARG A 155 20.01 -21.85 -28.75
N SER A 156 20.94 -22.46 -28.02
CA SER A 156 20.60 -23.58 -27.13
C SER A 156 19.72 -23.09 -25.97
N ILE A 157 18.77 -23.92 -25.52
CA ILE A 157 17.99 -23.66 -24.30
C ILE A 157 18.93 -23.48 -23.09
N ARG A 158 20.09 -24.13 -23.11
CA ARG A 158 21.16 -23.94 -22.13
C ARG A 158 21.65 -22.49 -22.07
N ASP A 159 21.81 -21.81 -23.20
CA ASP A 159 22.24 -20.41 -23.22
C ASP A 159 21.12 -19.48 -22.74
N ALA A 160 19.87 -19.82 -23.08
CA ALA A 160 18.71 -19.11 -22.58
C ALA A 160 18.60 -19.18 -21.05
N ARG A 161 18.86 -20.34 -20.45
CA ARG A 161 18.95 -20.49 -19.00
C ARG A 161 19.99 -19.56 -18.39
N LEU A 162 21.22 -19.54 -18.93
CA LEU A 162 22.29 -18.70 -18.39
C LEU A 162 21.91 -17.23 -18.44
N ALA A 163 21.31 -16.79 -19.54
CA ALA A 163 20.84 -15.41 -19.70
C ALA A 163 19.72 -15.06 -18.70
N VAL A 164 18.74 -15.95 -18.49
CA VAL A 164 17.67 -15.75 -17.50
C VAL A 164 18.25 -15.71 -16.09
N ASN A 165 19.09 -16.66 -15.69
CA ASN A 165 19.72 -16.67 -14.37
C ASN A 165 20.54 -15.41 -14.10
N LYS A 166 21.25 -14.89 -15.11
CA LYS A 166 21.97 -13.61 -14.99
C LYS A 166 21.01 -12.46 -14.71
N LYS A 167 19.93 -12.33 -15.49
CA LYS A 167 18.91 -11.28 -15.28
C LYS A 167 18.23 -11.40 -13.91
N ILE A 168 17.90 -12.62 -13.49
CA ILE A 168 17.28 -12.91 -12.19
C ILE A 168 18.23 -12.53 -11.05
N LYS A 169 19.52 -12.86 -11.17
CA LYS A 169 20.53 -12.45 -10.19
C LYS A 169 20.62 -10.94 -10.08
N GLU A 170 20.68 -10.23 -11.21
CA GLU A 170 20.78 -8.76 -11.26
C GLU A 170 19.54 -8.07 -10.67
N LYS A 171 18.33 -8.60 -10.91
CA LYS A 171 17.07 -7.97 -10.48
C LYS A 171 16.60 -8.40 -9.09
N PHE A 172 16.66 -9.70 -8.83
CA PHE A 172 16.10 -10.31 -7.61
C PHE A 172 17.18 -10.71 -6.59
N GLY A 173 18.45 -10.80 -6.98
CA GLY A 173 19.53 -11.26 -6.10
C GLY A 173 19.57 -12.77 -5.90
N ILE A 174 18.87 -13.53 -6.74
CA ILE A 174 18.76 -14.99 -6.62
C ILE A 174 19.79 -15.66 -7.53
N ASP A 175 20.73 -16.37 -6.91
CA ASP A 175 21.69 -17.20 -7.62
C ASP A 175 21.08 -18.52 -8.10
N GLU A 176 21.39 -18.89 -9.34
CA GLU A 176 20.98 -20.16 -9.97
C GLU A 176 19.48 -20.50 -9.85
N PHE A 177 18.61 -19.53 -10.07
CA PHE A 177 17.16 -19.70 -10.00
C PHE A 177 16.63 -20.88 -10.83
N ILE A 178 17.11 -21.01 -12.07
CA ILE A 178 16.85 -22.15 -12.94
C ILE A 178 18.03 -23.11 -12.89
N CYS A 179 17.75 -24.33 -12.43
CA CYS A 179 18.69 -25.45 -12.38
C CYS A 179 18.66 -26.27 -13.67
N TRP A 180 19.77 -26.97 -13.96
CA TRP A 180 19.88 -27.85 -15.12
C TRP A 180 20.64 -29.13 -14.79
N LYS A 181 20.09 -30.28 -15.18
CA LYS A 181 20.78 -31.57 -15.06
C LYS A 181 20.19 -32.57 -16.05
N LYS A 182 21.05 -33.32 -16.75
CA LYS A 182 20.65 -34.39 -17.71
C LYS A 182 19.53 -33.93 -18.67
N GLN A 183 19.72 -32.80 -19.35
CA GLN A 183 18.75 -32.21 -20.31
C GLN A 183 17.39 -31.86 -19.69
N ARG A 184 17.35 -31.64 -18.37
CA ARG A 184 16.15 -31.19 -17.66
C ARG A 184 16.42 -29.86 -16.99
N ALA A 185 15.46 -28.96 -17.09
CA ALA A 185 15.44 -27.68 -16.40
C ALA A 185 14.36 -27.67 -15.31
N TRP A 186 14.60 -26.98 -14.20
CA TRP A 186 13.56 -26.71 -13.19
C TRP A 186 13.86 -25.43 -12.44
N ILE A 187 12.83 -24.77 -11.91
CA ILE A 187 12.97 -23.66 -10.97
C ILE A 187 13.21 -24.22 -9.57
N LYS A 188 14.18 -23.67 -8.84
CA LYS A 188 14.48 -24.06 -7.47
C LYS A 188 13.31 -23.70 -6.53
N LYS A 189 13.01 -24.57 -5.57
CA LYS A 189 12.05 -24.29 -4.49
C LYS A 189 12.64 -23.32 -3.47
#